data_AF-A0AAN8FJK5-F1
#
_entry.id   AF-A0AAN8FJK5-F1
#
_cell.length_a   1.000
_cell.length_b   1.000
_cell.length_c   1.000
_cell.angle_alpha   90.00
_cell.angle_beta   90.00
_cell.angle_gamma   90.00
#
_symmetry.space_group_name_H-M   'P 1'
#
loop_
_entity.id
_entity.type
_entity.pdbx_description
1 polymer ?
#
loop_
_entity_poly.entity_id
_entity_poly.type
_entity_poly.pdbx_seq_one_letter_code
_entity_poly.pdbx_strand_id
1 'polypeptide(L)'
;MVMCLNSLFLSGTPIDDYVEWVRKRTDLMDAEAGLPEHCVALLNISVQRGYEELKSLLDCFKNYSFFISTCSLVGETFQRFCEASPAHYISFLRKLPVKELVRNTAQILSLFEWKTRDSPTADEDLKSVVASFLMASTETNIDVLKAIQKERHQLLDKDVVIQCLCHLELTGDSLLRAVLSAGVCPELASALGTFHSRGVKPSFKQLWESTANADGARRLVIRMARCGQAGSVAEWEALRDEILDLTVSIYSGLIEPEEAVDVVTREMLSDTRIPHDKSVLQLFLTLDKNARNGVTSRRLSLEKSVEVLIGKSEELMQEASSPDDPVLWQSRSLAESAREIAPKAAAQQLKLLDTVDLARELGSTALPVTIKFAEPYAFLEEIVKLNGNYRQGKKCAKLAVLLGVETPVATALSLCALSALIAHDERYLGKYIHEVIAKARDLPVVHELCIRI
;
A
#
# COMPACT_ATOMS: atom_id res chain seq x y z
N MET A 1 -8.83 62.56 94.29
CA MET A 1 -7.99 62.86 93.10
C MET A 1 -8.13 61.66 92.17
N VAL A 2 -8.99 61.63 91.13
CA VAL A 2 -9.10 62.57 89.98
C VAL A 2 -7.71 62.73 89.35
N MET A 3 -7.41 62.33 88.12
CA MET A 3 -8.22 62.30 86.90
C MET A 3 -7.61 61.39 85.80
N CYS A 4 -8.47 61.00 84.86
CA CYS A 4 -8.22 60.37 83.56
C CYS A 4 -7.13 61.04 82.71
N LEU A 5 -6.57 60.28 81.76
CA LEU A 5 -6.60 60.67 80.34
C LEU A 5 -6.51 59.44 79.42
N ASN A 6 -7.59 59.26 78.67
CA ASN A 6 -7.70 58.45 77.47
C ASN A 6 -6.82 59.00 76.34
N SER A 7 -6.63 58.14 75.32
CA SER A 7 -6.40 58.42 73.89
C SER A 7 -4.98 58.26 73.36
N LEU A 8 -4.93 57.71 72.13
CA LEU A 8 -3.79 57.35 71.25
C LEU A 8 -3.34 55.88 71.45
N PHE A 9 -3.90 54.86 70.79
CA PHE A 9 -4.11 54.71 69.35
C PHE A 9 -5.34 53.84 69.07
N LEU A 10 -6.39 54.45 68.53
CA LEU A 10 -7.28 53.81 67.57
C LEU A 10 -6.62 53.98 66.20
N SER A 11 -5.97 52.93 65.70
CA SER A 11 -5.84 52.72 64.26
C SER A 11 -6.40 51.32 64.00
N GLY A 12 -7.71 51.24 63.87
CA GLY A 12 -8.38 50.08 63.31
C GLY A 12 -7.87 49.90 61.89
N THR A 13 -6.87 49.03 61.73
CA THR A 13 -6.83 48.21 60.53
C THR A 13 -8.10 47.36 60.58
N PRO A 14 -8.92 47.32 59.51
CA PRO A 14 -9.98 46.32 59.44
C PRO A 14 -9.31 44.98 59.75
N ILE A 15 -9.89 44.20 60.65
CA ILE A 15 -9.56 42.78 60.69
C ILE A 15 -9.97 42.30 59.29
N ASP A 16 -8.99 42.18 58.39
CA ASP A 16 -9.23 41.63 57.06
C ASP A 16 -10.00 40.34 57.30
N ASP A 17 -11.15 40.21 56.63
CA ASP A 17 -11.94 38.98 56.62
C ASP A 17 -10.97 37.81 56.43
N TYR A 18 -11.03 36.79 57.28
CA TYR A 18 -10.05 35.71 57.29
C TYR A 18 -9.93 35.07 55.89
N VAL A 19 -11.05 34.97 55.16
CA VAL A 19 -11.08 34.48 53.78
C VAL A 19 -10.24 35.37 52.86
N GLU A 20 -10.37 36.69 52.99
CA GLU A 20 -9.61 37.67 52.21
C GLU A 20 -8.12 37.66 52.57
N TRP A 21 -7.80 37.51 53.86
CA TRP A 21 -6.42 37.31 54.29
C TRP A 21 -5.81 36.05 53.69
N VAL A 22 -6.53 34.92 53.69
CA VAL A 22 -6.05 33.66 53.09
C VAL A 22 -5.81 33.83 51.59
N ARG A 23 -6.71 34.48 50.85
CA ARG A 23 -6.54 34.75 49.41
C ARG A 23 -5.26 35.53 49.14
N LYS A 24 -5.12 36.72 49.74
CA LYS A 24 -3.94 37.57 49.59
C LYS A 24 -2.66 36.84 50.00
N ARG A 25 -2.70 36.06 51.08
CA ARG A 25 -1.53 35.32 51.55
C ARG A 25 -1.11 34.22 50.58
N THR A 26 -2.07 33.53 49.96
CA THR A 26 -1.80 32.49 48.97
C THR A 26 -1.18 33.08 47.71
N ASP A 27 -1.67 34.22 47.24
CA ASP A 27 -1.12 34.92 46.06
C ASP A 27 0.32 35.39 46.31
N LEU A 28 0.60 35.97 47.49
CA LEU A 28 1.95 36.37 47.88
C LEU A 28 2.90 35.17 47.98
N MET A 29 2.43 34.04 48.54
CA MET A 29 3.24 32.83 48.64
C MET A 29 3.62 32.26 47.28
N ASP A 30 2.69 32.25 46.31
CA ASP A 30 2.99 31.84 44.94
C ASP A 30 3.98 32.81 44.26
N ALA A 31 3.72 34.11 44.36
CA ALA A 31 4.53 35.13 43.70
C ALA A 31 5.98 35.20 44.23
N GLU A 32 6.19 35.02 45.54
CA GLU A 32 7.51 35.15 46.16
C GLU A 32 8.30 33.84 46.16
N ALA A 33 7.65 32.71 46.41
CA ALA A 33 8.33 31.44 46.63
C ALA A 33 8.14 30.43 45.49
N GLY A 34 7.06 30.55 44.70
CA GLY A 34 6.74 29.58 43.65
C GLY A 34 6.59 28.15 44.20
N LEU A 35 6.00 28.01 45.39
CA LEU A 35 5.80 26.72 46.07
C LEU A 35 4.30 26.37 46.19
N PRO A 36 3.65 25.88 45.11
CA PRO A 36 2.22 25.62 45.07
C PRO A 36 1.72 24.67 46.16
N GLU A 37 2.54 23.72 46.59
CA GLU A 37 2.21 22.73 47.61
C GLU A 37 1.89 23.37 48.96
N HIS A 38 2.60 24.46 49.30
CA HIS A 38 2.39 25.20 50.55
C HIS A 38 1.10 26.04 50.48
N CYS A 39 0.79 26.58 49.31
CA CYS A 39 -0.48 27.24 49.03
C CYS A 39 -1.67 26.26 49.18
N VAL A 40 -1.55 25.05 48.62
CA VAL A 40 -2.54 23.98 48.80
C VAL A 40 -2.71 23.62 50.27
N ALA A 41 -1.62 23.48 51.03
CA ALA A 41 -1.69 23.14 52.46
C ALA A 41 -2.44 24.20 53.28
N LEU A 42 -2.15 25.49 53.07
CA LEU A 42 -2.85 26.58 53.74
C LEU A 42 -4.36 26.55 53.43
N LEU A 43 -4.71 26.50 52.14
CA LEU A 43 -6.11 26.47 51.70
C LEU A 43 -6.85 25.25 52.23
N ASN A 44 -6.20 24.08 52.25
CA ASN A 44 -6.80 22.85 52.76
C ASN A 44 -7.08 22.92 54.27
N ILE A 45 -6.17 23.50 55.06
CA ILE A 45 -6.41 23.74 56.49
C ILE A 45 -7.59 24.68 56.68
N SER A 46 -7.67 25.77 55.90
CA SER A 46 -8.78 26.73 56.00
C SER A 46 -10.13 26.08 55.68
N VAL A 47 -10.22 25.31 54.60
CA VAL A 47 -11.46 24.58 54.25
C VAL A 47 -11.85 23.60 55.35
N GLN A 48 -10.89 22.82 55.90
CA GLN A 48 -11.14 21.91 57.02
C GLN A 48 -11.64 22.61 58.29
N ARG A 49 -11.39 23.91 58.44
CA ARG A 49 -11.85 24.73 59.58
C ARG A 49 -13.22 25.37 59.34
N GLY A 50 -13.88 25.09 58.21
CA GLY A 50 -15.25 25.50 57.92
C GLY A 50 -15.38 26.65 56.92
N TYR A 51 -14.28 27.11 56.32
CA TYR A 51 -14.29 28.17 55.31
C TYR A 51 -14.50 27.59 53.90
N GLU A 52 -15.72 27.14 53.62
CA GLU A 52 -16.09 26.46 52.36
C GLU A 52 -15.97 27.37 51.13
N GLU A 53 -16.02 28.69 51.29
CA GLU A 53 -15.85 29.67 50.20
C GLU A 53 -14.46 29.56 49.54
N LEU A 54 -13.48 28.98 50.23
CA LEU A 54 -12.12 28.76 49.72
C LEU A 54 -11.97 27.46 48.94
N LYS A 55 -12.99 26.59 48.90
CA LYS A 55 -12.92 25.28 48.24
C LYS A 55 -12.65 25.37 46.74
N SER A 56 -13.31 26.31 46.06
CA SER A 56 -13.07 26.60 44.64
C SER A 56 -11.60 26.96 44.38
N LEU A 57 -11.02 27.82 45.23
CA LEU A 57 -9.63 28.25 45.12
C LEU A 57 -8.65 27.10 45.44
N LEU A 58 -8.97 26.28 46.44
CA LEU A 58 -8.22 25.07 46.77
C LEU A 58 -8.14 24.11 45.57
N ASP A 59 -9.25 23.88 44.89
CA ASP A 59 -9.28 22.98 43.73
C ASP A 59 -8.45 23.53 42.57
N CYS A 60 -8.48 24.84 42.31
CA CYS A 60 -7.58 25.49 41.34
C CYS A 60 -6.10 25.29 41.71
N PHE A 61 -5.73 25.52 42.98
CA PHE A 61 -4.35 25.36 43.45
C PHE A 61 -3.88 23.90 43.44
N LYS A 62 -4.77 22.92 43.65
CA LYS A 62 -4.44 21.49 43.50
C LYS A 62 -4.08 21.17 42.05
N ASN A 63 -4.87 21.64 41.08
CA ASN A 63 -4.58 21.45 39.66
C ASN A 63 -3.28 22.15 39.23
N TYR A 64 -3.05 23.36 39.73
CA TYR A 64 -1.80 24.10 39.52
C TYR A 64 -0.59 23.36 40.12
N SER A 65 -0.67 22.93 41.38
CA SER A 65 0.39 22.18 42.06
C SER A 65 0.72 20.88 41.35
N PHE A 66 -0.29 20.14 40.89
CA PHE A 66 -0.12 18.96 40.05
C PHE A 66 0.62 19.29 38.75
N PHE A 67 0.21 20.34 38.04
CA PHE A 67 0.81 20.73 36.77
C PHE A 67 2.28 21.15 36.93
N ILE A 68 2.60 21.96 37.94
CA ILE A 68 3.97 22.41 38.24
C ILE A 68 4.88 21.23 38.60
N SER A 69 4.44 20.40 39.54
CA SER A 69 5.25 19.27 40.03
C SER A 69 5.48 18.22 38.94
N THR A 70 4.44 17.89 38.17
CA THR A 70 4.52 16.86 37.13
C THR A 70 5.34 17.32 35.94
N CYS A 71 5.18 18.58 35.50
CA CYS A 71 5.91 19.14 34.36
C CYS A 71 7.26 19.76 34.75
N SER A 72 7.62 19.79 36.04
CA SER A 72 8.84 20.41 36.57
C SER A 72 9.04 21.85 36.08
N LEU A 73 7.97 22.65 36.11
CA LEU A 73 7.98 24.01 35.56
C LEU A 73 8.61 25.00 36.53
N VAL A 74 9.58 25.75 36.04
CA VAL A 74 10.22 26.85 36.77
C VAL A 74 9.73 28.18 36.20
N GLY A 75 9.08 29.00 37.03
CA GLY A 75 8.61 30.35 36.66
C GLY A 75 7.22 30.43 36.01
N GLU A 76 6.48 29.33 36.00
CA GLU A 76 5.02 29.37 35.77
C GLU A 76 4.34 29.92 37.02
N THR A 77 3.37 30.81 36.85
CA THR A 77 2.66 31.46 37.97
C THR A 77 1.20 31.01 38.01
N PHE A 78 0.56 31.11 39.18
CA PHE A 78 -0.84 30.74 39.33
C PHE A 78 -1.75 31.52 38.38
N GLN A 79 -1.48 32.81 38.18
CA GLN A 79 -2.25 33.65 37.25
C GLN A 79 -2.13 33.15 35.80
N ARG A 80 -0.91 32.90 35.32
CA ARG A 80 -0.68 32.37 33.96
C ARG A 80 -1.32 31.01 33.79
N PHE A 81 -1.20 30.14 34.80
CA PHE A 81 -1.87 28.85 34.80
C PHE A 81 -3.39 28.99 34.66
N CYS A 82 -4.03 29.92 35.37
CA CYS A 82 -5.47 30.14 35.29
C CYS A 82 -5.92 30.71 33.94
N GLU A 83 -5.15 31.63 33.35
CA GLU A 83 -5.46 32.28 32.07
C GLU A 83 -5.13 31.40 30.85
N ALA A 84 -4.23 30.42 31.02
CA ALA A 84 -3.75 29.55 29.94
C ALA A 84 -4.87 28.75 29.26
N SER A 85 -4.75 28.53 27.94
CA SER A 85 -5.66 27.66 27.19
C SER A 85 -5.30 26.18 27.38
N PRO A 86 -6.22 25.23 27.08
CA PRO A 86 -5.91 23.80 27.13
C PRO A 86 -4.67 23.39 26.32
N ALA A 87 -4.42 24.07 25.19
CA ALA A 87 -3.25 23.84 24.34
C ALA A 87 -1.92 24.09 25.08
N HIS A 88 -1.90 25.05 26.03
CA HIS A 88 -0.74 25.30 26.88
C HIS A 88 -0.39 24.07 27.70
N TYR A 89 -1.35 23.50 28.42
CA TYR A 89 -1.12 22.31 29.25
C TYR A 89 -0.67 21.11 28.40
N ILE A 90 -1.33 20.87 27.25
CA ILE A 90 -0.96 19.80 26.32
C ILE A 90 0.50 19.94 25.86
N SER A 91 0.95 21.17 25.59
CA SER A 91 2.31 21.42 25.09
C SER A 91 3.42 21.02 26.07
N PHE A 92 3.13 21.02 27.37
CA PHE A 92 4.04 20.56 28.42
C PHE A 92 3.84 19.09 28.73
N LEU A 93 2.58 18.64 28.89
CA LEU A 93 2.27 17.24 29.20
C LEU A 93 2.83 16.31 28.12
N ARG A 94 2.74 16.65 26.83
CA ARG A 94 3.27 15.81 25.75
C ARG A 94 4.79 15.55 25.82
N LYS A 95 5.54 16.38 26.56
CA LYS A 95 6.99 16.22 26.73
C LYS A 95 7.35 15.19 27.82
N LEU A 96 6.36 14.76 28.60
CA LEU A 96 6.56 13.81 29.68
C LEU A 96 6.80 12.40 29.12
N PRO A 97 7.59 11.57 29.82
CA PRO A 97 7.69 10.16 29.50
C PRO A 97 6.31 9.49 29.54
N VAL A 98 6.07 8.56 28.61
CA VAL A 98 4.79 7.84 28.51
C VAL A 98 4.37 7.21 29.84
N LYS A 99 5.33 6.65 30.60
CA LYS A 99 5.06 6.07 31.92
C LYS A 99 4.46 7.07 32.90
N GLU A 100 4.90 8.33 32.84
CA GLU A 100 4.36 9.42 33.66
C GLU A 100 2.97 9.85 33.19
N LEU A 101 2.73 9.89 31.88
CA LEU A 101 1.39 10.17 31.33
C LEU A 101 0.37 9.11 31.75
N VAL A 102 0.74 7.84 31.64
CA VAL A 102 -0.10 6.70 32.06
C VAL A 102 -0.34 6.73 33.57
N ARG A 103 0.69 6.99 34.38
CA ARG A 103 0.58 7.06 35.84
C ARG A 103 -0.38 8.17 36.30
N ASN A 104 -0.34 9.32 35.63
CA ASN A 104 -1.08 10.52 36.02
C ASN A 104 -2.35 10.75 35.18
N THR A 105 -2.85 9.73 34.47
CA THR A 105 -3.98 9.89 33.55
C THR A 105 -5.23 10.46 34.24
N ALA A 106 -5.57 9.99 35.44
CA ALA A 106 -6.73 10.50 36.17
C ALA A 106 -6.61 12.00 36.52
N GLN A 107 -5.44 12.45 36.96
CA GLN A 107 -5.16 13.85 37.29
C GLN A 107 -5.12 14.73 36.04
N ILE A 108 -4.58 14.22 34.92
CA ILE A 108 -4.60 14.93 33.64
C ILE A 108 -6.05 15.15 33.17
N LEU A 109 -6.90 14.12 33.24
CA LEU A 109 -8.31 14.24 32.88
C LEU A 109 -9.04 15.24 33.80
N SER A 110 -8.75 15.20 35.11
CA SER A 110 -9.30 16.16 36.08
C SER A 110 -8.87 17.60 35.79
N LEU A 111 -7.63 17.82 35.33
CA LEU A 111 -7.14 19.14 34.93
C LEU A 111 -7.90 19.67 33.72
N PHE A 112 -8.13 18.84 32.71
CA PHE A 112 -8.89 19.23 31.52
C PHE A 112 -10.36 19.50 31.85
N GLU A 113 -10.99 18.64 32.64
CA GLU A 113 -12.36 18.80 33.11
C GLU A 113 -12.53 20.12 33.91
N TRP A 114 -11.59 20.41 34.81
CA TRP A 114 -11.58 21.69 35.53
C TRP A 114 -11.49 22.89 34.57
N LYS A 115 -10.66 22.81 33.53
CA LYS A 115 -10.47 23.94 32.62
C LYS A 115 -11.68 24.20 31.73
N THR A 116 -12.41 23.16 31.34
CA THR A 116 -13.55 23.28 30.43
C THR A 116 -14.89 23.47 31.14
N ARG A 117 -14.96 23.31 32.48
CA ARG A 117 -16.20 23.32 33.26
C ARG A 117 -17.09 24.55 33.08
N ASP A 118 -16.49 25.72 32.89
CA ASP A 118 -17.19 27.01 32.85
C ASP A 118 -17.66 27.36 31.42
N SER A 119 -17.40 26.48 30.45
CA SER A 119 -17.85 26.62 29.06
C SER A 119 -19.33 26.23 28.92
N PRO A 120 -20.11 26.91 28.04
CA PRO A 120 -21.47 26.49 27.67
C PRO A 120 -21.54 25.07 27.10
N THR A 121 -20.43 24.57 26.54
CA THR A 121 -20.28 23.25 25.90
C THR A 121 -19.20 22.41 26.58
N ALA A 122 -19.15 22.43 27.92
CA ALA A 122 -18.10 21.81 28.72
C ALA A 122 -17.75 20.35 28.35
N ASP A 123 -18.75 19.51 28.06
CA ASP A 123 -18.54 18.10 27.71
C ASP A 123 -17.88 17.93 26.33
N GLU A 124 -18.32 18.70 25.33
CA GLU A 124 -17.76 18.67 23.98
C GLU A 124 -16.34 19.27 23.96
N ASP A 125 -16.13 20.34 24.73
CA ASP A 125 -14.81 20.93 24.91
C ASP A 125 -13.85 19.97 25.59
N LEU A 126 -14.32 19.22 26.60
CA LEU A 126 -13.51 18.18 27.26
C LEU A 126 -13.10 17.09 26.28
N LYS A 127 -14.05 16.57 25.48
CA LYS A 127 -13.75 15.57 24.44
C LYS A 127 -12.72 16.09 23.43
N SER A 128 -12.88 17.33 22.98
CA SER A 128 -11.97 17.98 22.02
C SER A 128 -10.55 18.16 22.59
N VAL A 129 -10.44 18.57 23.85
CA VAL A 129 -9.15 18.70 24.55
C VAL A 129 -8.48 17.34 24.74
N VAL A 130 -9.24 16.31 25.14
CA VAL A 130 -8.74 14.94 25.30
C VAL A 130 -8.27 14.37 23.96
N ALA A 131 -9.02 14.57 22.88
CA ALA A 131 -8.61 14.16 21.54
C ALA A 131 -7.31 14.86 21.12
N SER A 132 -7.21 16.17 21.33
CA SER A 132 -5.99 16.94 21.03
C SER A 132 -4.77 16.45 21.83
N PHE A 133 -4.98 16.11 23.10
CA PHE A 133 -3.94 15.56 23.97
C PHE A 133 -3.48 14.17 23.51
N LEU A 134 -4.41 13.31 23.14
CA LEU A 134 -4.11 11.98 22.60
C LEU A 134 -3.28 12.08 21.32
N MET A 135 -3.72 12.91 20.37
CA MET A 135 -2.96 13.14 19.13
C MET A 135 -1.53 13.63 19.41
N ALA A 136 -1.33 14.45 20.44
CA ALA A 136 0.01 14.92 20.83
C ALA A 136 0.87 13.88 21.56
N SER A 137 0.30 12.75 22.01
CA SER A 137 0.97 11.78 22.89
C SER A 137 1.01 10.34 22.35
N THR A 138 0.27 10.02 21.29
CA THR A 138 0.15 8.65 20.74
C THR A 138 0.99 8.39 19.48
N GLU A 139 1.97 9.22 19.15
CA GLU A 139 2.78 9.05 17.92
C GLU A 139 3.58 7.73 17.93
N THR A 140 4.15 7.37 19.09
CA THR A 140 5.09 6.24 19.22
C THR A 140 4.50 5.02 19.93
N ASN A 141 3.38 5.16 20.64
CA ASN A 141 2.68 4.06 21.28
C ASN A 141 1.21 4.38 21.57
N ILE A 142 0.49 3.38 22.06
CA ILE A 142 -0.95 3.47 22.37
C ILE A 142 -1.24 3.44 23.88
N ASP A 143 -0.22 3.48 24.73
CA ASP A 143 -0.39 3.23 26.16
C ASP A 143 -1.21 4.34 26.84
N VAL A 144 -1.04 5.60 26.41
CA VAL A 144 -1.83 6.74 26.89
C VAL A 144 -3.30 6.60 26.49
N LEU A 145 -3.57 6.18 25.24
CA LEU A 145 -4.93 5.90 24.78
C LEU A 145 -5.58 4.79 25.61
N LYS A 146 -4.86 3.70 25.89
CA LYS A 146 -5.35 2.60 26.73
C LYS A 146 -5.66 3.06 28.15
N ALA A 147 -4.79 3.89 28.73
CA ALA A 147 -5.01 4.42 30.07
C ALA A 147 -6.30 5.26 30.11
N ILE A 148 -6.53 6.13 29.12
CA ILE A 148 -7.75 6.94 29.04
C ILE A 148 -8.98 6.06 28.77
N GLN A 149 -8.88 5.05 27.89
CA GLN A 149 -9.97 4.08 27.66
C GLN A 149 -10.37 3.35 28.95
N LYS A 150 -9.39 2.95 29.76
CA LYS A 150 -9.63 2.25 31.04
C LYS A 150 -10.29 3.17 32.08
N GLU A 151 -9.83 4.42 32.18
CA GLU A 151 -10.34 5.38 33.16
C GLU A 151 -11.72 5.95 32.76
N ARG A 152 -11.88 6.39 31.51
CA ARG A 152 -13.11 7.05 31.02
C ARG A 152 -13.35 6.81 29.53
N HIS A 153 -13.77 5.60 29.16
CA HIS A 153 -14.12 5.23 27.77
C HIS A 153 -15.16 6.15 27.11
N GLN A 154 -16.08 6.74 27.88
CA GLN A 154 -17.14 7.64 27.38
C GLN A 154 -16.64 8.95 26.74
N LEU A 155 -15.37 9.33 26.99
CA LEU A 155 -14.75 10.51 26.39
C LEU A 155 -14.17 10.23 25.00
N LEU A 156 -14.16 8.97 24.57
CA LEU A 156 -13.50 8.53 23.34
C LEU A 156 -14.52 8.00 22.35
N ASP A 157 -14.79 8.81 21.35
CA ASP A 157 -15.58 8.39 20.19
C ASP A 157 -14.72 7.51 19.28
N LYS A 158 -15.37 6.66 18.47
CA LYS A 158 -14.69 5.75 17.54
C LYS A 158 -13.72 6.49 16.61
N ASP A 159 -14.10 7.68 16.16
CA ASP A 159 -13.31 8.50 15.25
C ASP A 159 -12.01 9.01 15.90
N VAL A 160 -12.03 9.36 17.18
CA VAL A 160 -10.82 9.78 17.91
C VAL A 160 -9.83 8.63 18.01
N VAL A 161 -10.32 7.42 18.32
CA VAL A 161 -9.47 6.22 18.36
C VAL A 161 -8.83 5.95 17.00
N ILE A 162 -9.61 6.05 15.92
CA ILE A 162 -9.12 5.90 14.54
C ILE A 162 -8.07 6.96 14.20
N GLN A 163 -8.29 8.23 14.57
CA GLN A 163 -7.32 9.30 14.36
C GLN A 163 -6.00 9.04 15.10
N CYS A 164 -6.07 8.57 16.35
CA CYS A 164 -4.88 8.17 17.12
C CYS A 164 -4.12 7.05 16.41
N LEU A 165 -4.85 6.02 15.94
CA LEU A 165 -4.25 4.91 15.21
C LEU A 165 -3.61 5.36 13.89
N CYS A 166 -4.23 6.31 13.17
CA CYS A 166 -3.67 6.92 11.96
C CYS A 166 -2.43 7.78 12.24
N HIS A 167 -2.25 8.26 13.46
CA HIS A 167 -1.07 9.04 13.85
C HIS A 167 0.12 8.17 14.31
N LEU A 168 -0.11 6.88 14.58
CA LEU A 168 0.96 5.97 14.96
C LEU A 168 1.96 5.77 13.83
N GLU A 169 3.25 5.87 14.17
CA GLU A 169 4.35 5.50 13.27
C GLU A 169 4.70 3.99 13.33
N LEU A 170 3.89 3.21 14.05
CA LEU A 170 4.09 1.77 14.21
C LEU A 170 3.74 1.00 12.93
N THR A 171 4.46 -0.10 12.70
CA THR A 171 4.19 -1.07 11.63
C THR A 171 4.42 -2.50 12.10
N GLY A 172 3.84 -3.50 11.41
CA GLY A 172 4.03 -4.91 11.76
C GLY A 172 3.43 -5.30 13.12
N ASP A 173 4.14 -6.15 13.89
CA ASP A 173 3.66 -6.72 15.16
C ASP A 173 3.32 -5.70 16.24
N SER A 174 4.06 -4.58 16.29
CA SER A 174 3.78 -3.52 17.25
C SER A 174 2.45 -2.83 16.91
N LEU A 175 2.20 -2.58 15.62
CA LEU A 175 0.94 -2.01 15.16
C LEU A 175 -0.23 -2.98 15.35
N LEU A 176 -0.08 -4.25 14.96
CA LEU A 176 -1.13 -5.24 15.09
C LEU A 176 -1.59 -5.38 16.54
N ARG A 177 -0.65 -5.45 17.49
CA ARG A 177 -0.97 -5.46 18.92
C ARG A 177 -1.65 -4.17 19.38
N ALA A 178 -1.23 -3.02 18.87
CA ALA A 178 -1.85 -1.74 19.20
C ALA A 178 -3.32 -1.70 18.75
N VAL A 179 -3.60 -2.05 17.49
CA VAL A 179 -4.96 -2.06 16.92
C VAL A 179 -5.86 -3.06 17.64
N LEU A 180 -5.39 -4.29 17.86
CA LEU A 180 -6.15 -5.31 18.61
C LEU A 180 -6.49 -4.85 20.03
N SER A 181 -5.55 -4.18 20.68
CA SER A 181 -5.78 -3.69 22.04
C SER A 181 -6.68 -2.46 22.09
N ALA A 182 -6.75 -1.65 21.03
CA ALA A 182 -7.64 -0.50 20.95
C ALA A 182 -9.11 -0.92 20.87
N GLY A 183 -9.38 -2.16 20.43
CA GLY A 183 -10.72 -2.75 20.38
C GLY A 183 -11.62 -2.17 19.29
N VAL A 184 -11.06 -1.49 18.29
CA VAL A 184 -11.81 -0.80 17.23
C VAL A 184 -11.47 -1.40 15.87
N CYS A 185 -12.48 -1.52 15.00
CA CYS A 185 -12.38 -1.99 13.61
C CYS A 185 -11.79 -3.41 13.47
N PRO A 186 -12.52 -4.47 13.88
CA PRO A 186 -12.03 -5.85 13.82
C PRO A 186 -11.65 -6.31 12.41
N GLU A 187 -12.36 -5.81 11.39
CA GLU A 187 -12.07 -6.09 9.97
C GLU A 187 -10.68 -5.57 9.57
N LEU A 188 -10.31 -4.36 10.02
CA LEU A 188 -8.99 -3.79 9.74
C LEU A 188 -7.88 -4.47 10.55
N ALA A 189 -8.18 -4.90 11.78
CA ALA A 189 -7.25 -5.69 12.56
C ALA A 189 -6.97 -7.05 11.87
N SER A 190 -8.02 -7.70 11.36
CA SER A 190 -7.90 -8.93 10.57
C SER A 190 -7.09 -8.69 9.30
N ALA A 191 -7.38 -7.60 8.58
CA ALA A 191 -6.65 -7.25 7.37
C ALA A 191 -5.16 -6.97 7.62
N LEU A 192 -4.83 -6.25 8.68
CA LEU A 192 -3.44 -6.06 9.12
C LEU A 192 -2.76 -7.39 9.43
N GLY A 193 -3.47 -8.32 10.08
CA GLY A 193 -2.98 -9.67 10.35
C GLY A 193 -2.63 -10.41 9.05
N THR A 194 -3.51 -10.37 8.06
CA THR A 194 -3.32 -10.98 6.74
C THR A 194 -2.17 -10.34 5.96
N PHE A 195 -2.06 -9.00 5.96
CA PHE A 195 -0.90 -8.33 5.35
C PHE A 195 0.41 -8.73 6.05
N HIS A 196 0.39 -8.77 7.39
CA HIS A 196 1.56 -9.09 8.19
C HIS A 196 2.06 -10.52 7.97
N SER A 197 1.16 -11.51 7.92
CA SER A 197 1.53 -12.92 7.65
C SER A 197 2.17 -13.09 6.27
N ARG A 198 1.83 -12.23 5.31
CA ARG A 198 2.42 -12.15 3.96
C ARG A 198 3.59 -11.19 3.85
N GLY A 199 4.17 -10.76 4.97
CA GLY A 199 5.36 -9.89 4.99
C GLY A 199 5.11 -8.43 4.57
N VAL A 200 3.85 -8.03 4.37
CA VAL A 200 3.46 -6.65 4.07
C VAL A 200 3.19 -5.89 5.36
N LYS A 201 3.91 -4.79 5.57
CA LYS A 201 3.83 -3.99 6.80
C LYS A 201 3.36 -2.57 6.52
N PRO A 202 2.07 -2.35 6.20
CA PRO A 202 1.55 -0.99 6.03
C PRO A 202 1.45 -0.28 7.39
N SER A 203 1.48 1.05 7.39
CA SER A 203 1.02 1.81 8.55
C SER A 203 -0.50 1.77 8.64
N PHE A 204 -1.06 2.04 9.83
CA PHE A 204 -2.52 2.07 9.98
C PHE A 204 -3.15 3.15 9.08
N LYS A 205 -2.49 4.31 8.96
CA LYS A 205 -2.92 5.38 8.06
C LYS A 205 -3.04 4.91 6.61
N GLN A 206 -2.03 4.19 6.11
CA GLN A 206 -2.06 3.64 4.74
C GLN A 206 -3.22 2.67 4.54
N LEU A 207 -3.48 1.80 5.52
CA LEU A 207 -4.61 0.87 5.47
C LEU A 207 -5.95 1.62 5.53
N TRP A 208 -6.09 2.55 6.46
CA TRP A 208 -7.32 3.34 6.64
C TRP A 208 -7.65 4.17 5.39
N GLU A 209 -6.67 4.88 4.82
CA GLU A 209 -6.89 5.65 3.60
C GLU A 209 -7.22 4.75 2.39
N SER A 210 -6.71 3.52 2.37
CA SER A 210 -6.99 2.57 1.29
C SER A 210 -8.45 2.09 1.27
N THR A 211 -9.19 2.14 2.39
CA THR A 211 -10.61 1.75 2.40
C THR A 211 -11.53 2.79 1.77
N ALA A 212 -11.02 3.96 1.39
CA ALA A 212 -11.75 4.99 0.66
C ALA A 212 -11.13 5.34 -0.71
N ASN A 213 -9.98 4.75 -1.04
CA ASN A 213 -9.21 5.07 -2.23
C ASN A 213 -8.86 3.80 -3.01
N ALA A 214 -9.48 3.63 -4.19
CA ALA A 214 -9.27 2.47 -5.06
C ALA A 214 -7.79 2.28 -5.45
N ASP A 215 -7.06 3.36 -5.77
CA ASP A 215 -5.64 3.26 -6.09
C ASP A 215 -4.79 2.84 -4.88
N GLY A 216 -5.16 3.33 -3.70
CA GLY A 216 -4.55 2.94 -2.43
C GLY A 216 -4.73 1.46 -2.15
N ALA A 217 -5.96 0.97 -2.30
CA ALA A 217 -6.31 -0.43 -2.14
C ALA A 217 -5.55 -1.31 -3.14
N ARG A 218 -5.56 -0.96 -4.44
CA ARG A 218 -4.85 -1.70 -5.50
C ARG A 218 -3.36 -1.81 -5.20
N ARG A 219 -2.72 -0.73 -4.76
CA ARG A 219 -1.29 -0.74 -4.39
C ARG A 219 -0.99 -1.73 -3.27
N LEU A 220 -1.86 -1.86 -2.26
CA LEU A 220 -1.67 -2.81 -1.17
C LEU A 220 -1.90 -4.26 -1.62
N VAL A 221 -2.92 -4.52 -2.44
CA VAL A 221 -3.19 -5.85 -3.01
C VAL A 221 -2.02 -6.30 -3.91
N ILE A 222 -1.53 -5.44 -4.81
CA ILE A 222 -0.35 -5.72 -5.65
C ILE A 222 0.89 -6.00 -4.79
N ARG A 223 1.09 -5.19 -3.74
CA ARG A 223 2.22 -5.41 -2.82
C ARG A 223 2.11 -6.76 -2.11
N MET A 224 0.92 -7.17 -1.70
CA MET A 224 0.69 -8.48 -1.10
C MET A 224 0.90 -9.63 -2.08
N ALA A 225 0.43 -9.51 -3.32
CA ALA A 225 0.67 -10.49 -4.36
C ALA A 225 2.18 -10.69 -4.65
N ARG A 226 2.95 -9.59 -4.67
CA ARG A 226 4.40 -9.60 -4.92
C ARG A 226 5.23 -10.07 -3.72
N CYS A 227 4.90 -9.56 -2.53
CA CYS A 227 5.70 -9.79 -1.32
C CYS A 227 5.25 -11.02 -0.52
N GLY A 228 4.11 -11.62 -0.85
CA GLY A 228 3.51 -12.72 -0.10
C GLY A 228 4.27 -14.05 -0.08
N GLN A 229 5.46 -14.08 -0.70
CA GLN A 229 6.45 -15.17 -0.67
C GLN A 229 5.83 -16.57 -0.81
N ALA A 230 4.88 -16.75 -1.72
CA ALA A 230 4.39 -18.09 -2.04
C ALA A 230 5.51 -18.88 -2.76
N GLY A 231 5.86 -20.04 -2.23
CA GLY A 231 6.86 -20.96 -2.77
C GLY A 231 6.26 -22.25 -3.34
N SER A 232 4.97 -22.49 -3.13
CA SER A 232 4.24 -23.67 -3.59
C SER A 232 2.87 -23.31 -4.18
N VAL A 233 2.30 -24.23 -4.96
CA VAL A 233 0.96 -24.06 -5.55
C VAL A 233 -0.10 -23.83 -4.48
N ALA A 234 -0.04 -24.56 -3.35
CA ALA A 234 -0.98 -24.41 -2.25
C ALA A 234 -0.87 -23.03 -1.56
N GLU A 235 0.34 -22.48 -1.44
CA GLU A 235 0.54 -21.14 -0.87
C GLU A 235 0.05 -20.03 -1.80
N TRP A 236 0.16 -20.22 -3.12
CA TRP A 236 -0.43 -19.33 -4.13
C TRP A 236 -1.96 -19.39 -4.10
N GLU A 237 -2.53 -20.58 -3.92
CA GLU A 237 -3.98 -20.75 -3.74
C GLU A 237 -4.48 -20.05 -2.48
N ALA A 238 -3.78 -20.22 -1.35
CA ALA A 238 -4.09 -19.53 -0.10
C ALA A 238 -3.95 -18.01 -0.26
N LEU A 239 -2.93 -17.53 -0.98
CA LEU A 239 -2.70 -16.09 -1.21
C LEU A 239 -3.85 -15.46 -1.99
N ARG A 240 -4.35 -16.16 -3.01
CA ARG A 240 -5.53 -15.75 -3.79
C ARG A 240 -6.77 -15.64 -2.90
N ASP A 241 -7.02 -16.67 -2.10
CA ASP A 241 -8.20 -16.71 -1.23
C ASP A 241 -8.15 -15.59 -0.18
N GLU A 242 -6.99 -15.36 0.43
CA GLU A 242 -6.78 -14.26 1.37
C GLU A 242 -6.98 -12.88 0.74
N ILE A 243 -6.47 -12.67 -0.48
CA ILE A 243 -6.66 -11.42 -1.22
C ILE A 243 -8.15 -11.22 -1.57
N LEU A 244 -8.84 -12.28 -1.97
CA LEU A 244 -10.28 -12.21 -2.20
C LEU A 244 -11.07 -11.88 -0.94
N ASP A 245 -10.72 -12.49 0.18
CA ASP A 245 -11.35 -12.22 1.48
C ASP A 245 -11.10 -10.77 1.92
N LEU A 246 -9.91 -10.21 1.67
CA LEU A 246 -9.62 -8.78 1.87
C LEU A 246 -10.47 -7.90 0.94
N THR A 247 -10.58 -8.26 -0.33
CA THR A 247 -11.38 -7.52 -1.31
C THR A 247 -12.85 -7.48 -0.91
N VAL A 248 -13.42 -8.60 -0.47
CA VAL A 248 -14.82 -8.68 -0.05
C VAL A 248 -15.05 -7.99 1.30
N SER A 249 -14.09 -8.04 2.22
CA SER A 249 -14.27 -7.48 3.58
C SER A 249 -14.04 -5.97 3.64
N ILE A 250 -12.88 -5.48 3.20
CA ILE A 250 -12.44 -4.10 3.44
C ILE A 250 -12.35 -3.24 2.18
N TYR A 251 -12.36 -3.85 0.99
CA TYR A 251 -12.31 -3.14 -0.30
C TYR A 251 -13.56 -3.35 -1.16
N SER A 252 -14.67 -3.77 -0.55
CA SER A 252 -15.94 -3.96 -1.24
C SER A 252 -16.38 -2.65 -1.91
N GLY A 253 -16.62 -2.70 -3.21
CA GLY A 253 -16.98 -1.53 -4.02
C GLY A 253 -15.80 -0.64 -4.45
N LEU A 254 -14.56 -0.96 -4.07
CA LEU A 254 -13.35 -0.29 -4.55
C LEU A 254 -12.55 -1.14 -5.54
N ILE A 255 -12.51 -2.45 -5.31
CA ILE A 255 -11.84 -3.43 -6.16
C ILE A 255 -12.85 -4.54 -6.47
N GLU A 256 -13.05 -4.83 -7.75
CA GLU A 256 -13.85 -5.96 -8.16
C GLU A 256 -13.12 -7.28 -7.84
N PRO A 257 -13.80 -8.33 -7.34
CA PRO A 257 -13.16 -9.59 -7.02
C PRO A 257 -12.36 -10.19 -8.19
N GLU A 258 -12.89 -10.07 -9.42
CA GLU A 258 -12.20 -10.54 -10.62
C GLU A 258 -10.87 -9.82 -10.86
N GLU A 259 -10.81 -8.52 -10.55
CA GLU A 259 -9.58 -7.76 -10.65
C GLU A 259 -8.55 -8.19 -9.60
N ALA A 260 -8.98 -8.48 -8.37
CA ALA A 260 -8.09 -8.99 -7.33
C ALA A 260 -7.46 -10.33 -7.74
N VAL A 261 -8.25 -11.23 -8.36
CA VAL A 261 -7.72 -12.48 -8.93
C VAL A 261 -6.77 -12.20 -10.10
N ASP A 262 -7.05 -11.20 -10.95
CA ASP A 262 -6.18 -10.84 -12.09
C ASP A 262 -4.78 -10.45 -11.59
N VAL A 263 -4.71 -9.61 -10.55
CA VAL A 263 -3.44 -9.21 -9.92
C VAL A 263 -2.66 -10.43 -9.43
N VAL A 264 -3.28 -11.31 -8.65
CA VAL A 264 -2.60 -12.51 -8.13
C VAL A 264 -2.17 -13.45 -9.25
N THR A 265 -3.01 -13.61 -10.27
CA THR A 265 -2.74 -14.49 -11.40
C THR A 265 -1.53 -14.01 -12.21
N ARG A 266 -1.41 -12.71 -12.49
CA ARG A 266 -0.27 -12.16 -13.23
C ARG A 266 1.05 -12.30 -12.49
N GLU A 267 1.04 -12.12 -11.17
CA GLU A 267 2.22 -12.31 -10.33
C GLU A 267 2.60 -13.80 -10.26
N MET A 268 1.62 -14.70 -10.11
CA MET A 268 1.85 -16.15 -10.15
C MET A 268 2.45 -16.61 -11.49
N LEU A 269 1.91 -16.13 -12.62
CA LEU A 269 2.44 -16.44 -13.96
C LEU A 269 3.85 -15.90 -14.21
N SER A 270 4.30 -14.93 -13.41
CA SER A 270 5.65 -14.38 -13.47
C SER A 270 6.63 -15.17 -12.59
N ASP A 271 6.15 -16.07 -11.73
CA ASP A 271 6.98 -16.88 -10.84
C ASP A 271 7.49 -18.14 -11.53
N THR A 272 8.76 -18.11 -11.94
CA THR A 272 9.42 -19.23 -12.63
C THR A 272 9.62 -20.48 -11.77
N ARG A 273 9.41 -20.39 -10.45
CA ARG A 273 9.55 -21.52 -9.52
C ARG A 273 8.32 -22.42 -9.54
N ILE A 274 7.18 -21.93 -10.05
CA ILE A 274 5.92 -22.65 -10.08
C ILE A 274 5.70 -23.29 -11.46
N PRO A 275 5.29 -24.56 -11.53
CA PRO A 275 4.95 -25.19 -12.79
C PRO A 275 3.65 -24.58 -13.36
N HIS A 276 3.69 -24.15 -14.62
CA HIS A 276 2.54 -23.61 -15.35
C HIS A 276 1.76 -24.68 -16.10
N ASP A 277 1.60 -25.87 -15.50
CA ASP A 277 0.82 -26.93 -16.13
C ASP A 277 -0.68 -26.61 -16.11
N LYS A 278 -1.45 -27.31 -16.95
CA LYS A 278 -2.90 -27.09 -17.08
C LYS A 278 -3.64 -27.21 -15.74
N SER A 279 -3.18 -28.05 -14.83
CA SER A 279 -3.83 -28.29 -13.54
C SER A 279 -3.66 -27.10 -12.59
N VAL A 280 -2.46 -26.52 -12.55
CA VAL A 280 -2.15 -25.32 -11.75
C VAL A 280 -2.86 -24.10 -12.34
N LEU A 281 -2.79 -23.93 -13.66
CA LEU A 281 -3.45 -22.82 -14.35
C LEU A 281 -4.97 -22.81 -14.11
N GLN A 282 -5.62 -23.98 -14.08
CA GLN A 282 -7.05 -24.12 -13.79
C GLN A 282 -7.46 -23.69 -12.37
N LEU A 283 -6.52 -23.51 -11.44
CA LEU A 283 -6.83 -22.97 -10.12
C LEU A 283 -7.16 -21.48 -10.20
N PHE A 284 -6.59 -20.75 -11.16
CA PHE A 284 -6.73 -19.29 -11.30
C PHE A 284 -7.53 -18.90 -12.55
N LEU A 285 -7.50 -19.74 -13.59
CA LEU A 285 -8.02 -19.45 -14.91
C LEU A 285 -9.18 -20.39 -15.29
N THR A 286 -10.09 -19.88 -16.10
CA THR A 286 -11.14 -20.69 -16.75
C THR A 286 -10.64 -21.15 -18.12
N LEU A 287 -10.22 -22.42 -18.20
CA LEU A 287 -9.63 -23.03 -19.42
C LEU A 287 -10.60 -23.92 -20.22
N ASP A 288 -11.87 -24.00 -19.85
CA ASP A 288 -12.89 -24.78 -20.58
C ASP A 288 -14.09 -23.89 -20.91
N LYS A 289 -14.49 -23.87 -22.19
CA LYS A 289 -15.66 -23.15 -22.70
C LYS A 289 -16.98 -23.71 -22.17
N ASN A 290 -16.99 -24.99 -21.82
CA ASN A 290 -18.17 -25.69 -21.31
C ASN A 290 -18.23 -25.70 -19.78
N ALA A 291 -17.24 -25.10 -19.11
CA ALA A 291 -17.30 -24.89 -17.68
C ALA A 291 -18.57 -24.09 -17.38
N ARG A 292 -19.55 -24.72 -16.74
CA ARG A 292 -20.75 -24.01 -16.27
C ARG A 292 -20.27 -22.88 -15.35
N ASN A 293 -20.86 -21.70 -15.49
CA ASN A 293 -20.69 -20.52 -14.63
C ASN A 293 -21.20 -20.79 -13.19
N GLY A 294 -20.79 -21.91 -12.59
CA GLY A 294 -21.06 -22.27 -11.22
C GLY A 294 -20.04 -21.56 -10.35
N VAL A 295 -20.41 -20.38 -9.85
CA VAL A 295 -19.99 -19.84 -8.55
C VAL A 295 -18.55 -20.15 -8.16
N THR A 296 -17.55 -19.68 -8.91
CA THR A 296 -16.19 -19.61 -8.38
C THR A 296 -15.65 -18.21 -8.63
N SER A 297 -15.95 -17.27 -7.72
CA SER A 297 -15.30 -15.94 -7.69
C SER A 297 -13.78 -16.00 -7.46
N ARG A 298 -13.23 -17.21 -7.42
CA ARG A 298 -11.82 -17.56 -7.24
C ARG A 298 -11.08 -17.77 -8.55
N ARG A 299 -11.77 -17.71 -9.69
CA ARG A 299 -11.15 -17.85 -11.02
C ARG A 299 -11.51 -16.65 -11.87
N LEU A 300 -10.61 -16.30 -12.78
CA LEU A 300 -10.89 -15.35 -13.83
C LEU A 300 -11.98 -15.87 -14.77
N SER A 301 -12.80 -14.96 -15.29
CA SER A 301 -13.73 -15.28 -16.36
C SER A 301 -12.99 -15.84 -17.58
N LEU A 302 -13.74 -16.46 -18.50
CA LEU A 302 -13.18 -16.96 -19.76
C LEU A 302 -12.48 -15.84 -20.53
N GLU A 303 -13.11 -14.67 -20.64
CA GLU A 303 -12.57 -13.51 -21.37
C GLU A 303 -11.27 -13.03 -20.73
N LYS A 304 -11.27 -12.83 -19.41
CA LYS A 304 -10.09 -12.36 -18.69
C LYS A 304 -8.96 -13.40 -18.67
N SER A 305 -9.29 -14.68 -18.60
CA SER A 305 -8.32 -15.77 -18.70
C SER A 305 -7.58 -15.78 -20.04
N VAL A 306 -8.32 -15.53 -21.14
CA VAL A 306 -7.71 -15.38 -22.47
C VAL A 306 -6.79 -14.16 -22.53
N GLU A 307 -7.26 -13.01 -22.03
CA GLU A 307 -6.47 -11.78 -22.00
C GLU A 307 -5.15 -11.97 -21.24
N VAL A 308 -5.20 -12.58 -20.05
CA VAL A 308 -4.03 -12.81 -19.21
C VAL A 308 -3.05 -13.79 -19.84
N LEU A 309 -3.51 -14.92 -20.38
CA LEU A 309 -2.62 -15.91 -20.99
C LEU A 309 -1.92 -15.38 -22.24
N ILE A 310 -2.66 -14.76 -23.15
CA ILE A 310 -2.09 -14.23 -24.39
C ILE A 310 -1.23 -13.00 -24.08
N GLY A 311 -1.72 -12.08 -23.25
CA GLY A 311 -0.97 -10.90 -22.83
C GLY A 311 0.35 -11.28 -22.16
N LYS A 312 0.34 -12.23 -21.21
CA LYS A 312 1.57 -12.67 -20.55
C LYS A 312 2.52 -13.43 -21.49
N SER A 313 1.98 -14.24 -22.40
CA SER A 313 2.79 -14.87 -23.44
C SER A 313 3.51 -13.84 -24.31
N GLU A 314 2.81 -12.76 -24.69
CA GLU A 314 3.40 -11.66 -25.46
C GLU A 314 4.46 -10.88 -24.68
N GLU A 315 4.19 -10.56 -23.40
CA GLU A 315 5.15 -9.91 -22.50
C GLU A 315 6.45 -10.72 -22.40
N LEU A 316 6.36 -12.01 -22.09
CA LEU A 316 7.53 -12.90 -21.96
C LEU A 316 8.34 -12.99 -23.26
N MET A 317 7.67 -12.98 -24.42
CA MET A 317 8.37 -12.94 -25.71
C MET A 317 9.10 -11.61 -25.92
N GLN A 318 8.54 -10.49 -25.46
CA GLN A 318 9.17 -9.17 -25.57
C GLN A 318 10.33 -8.98 -24.59
N GLU A 319 10.28 -9.62 -23.42
CA GLU A 319 11.32 -9.61 -22.39
C GLU A 319 12.52 -10.52 -22.75
N ALA A 320 12.34 -11.45 -23.68
CA ALA A 320 13.38 -12.38 -24.11
C ALA A 320 14.64 -11.64 -24.61
N SER A 321 15.76 -11.90 -23.95
CA SER A 321 17.04 -11.24 -24.22
C SER A 321 17.79 -11.84 -25.42
N SER A 322 17.36 -13.01 -25.88
CA SER A 322 17.88 -13.67 -27.09
C SER A 322 16.87 -14.68 -27.65
N PRO A 323 17.05 -15.16 -28.89
CA PRO A 323 16.25 -16.26 -29.44
C PRO A 323 16.42 -17.61 -28.73
N ASP A 324 17.43 -17.75 -27.87
CA ASP A 324 17.69 -18.95 -27.06
C ASP A 324 17.25 -18.80 -25.60
N ASP A 325 16.56 -17.71 -25.29
CA ASP A 325 16.12 -17.42 -23.93
C ASP A 325 15.08 -18.46 -23.46
N PRO A 326 15.31 -19.14 -22.31
CA PRO A 326 14.35 -20.10 -21.74
C PRO A 326 12.95 -19.52 -21.53
N VAL A 327 12.82 -18.20 -21.37
CA VAL A 327 11.51 -17.52 -21.20
C VAL A 327 10.57 -17.76 -22.39
N LEU A 328 11.11 -17.99 -23.60
CA LEU A 328 10.33 -18.28 -24.79
C LEU A 328 9.58 -19.61 -24.69
N TRP A 329 10.12 -20.58 -23.95
CA TRP A 329 9.42 -21.83 -23.69
C TRP A 329 8.16 -21.60 -22.83
N GLN A 330 8.29 -20.74 -21.81
CA GLN A 330 7.15 -20.36 -20.97
C GLN A 330 6.11 -19.57 -21.78
N SER A 331 6.55 -18.62 -22.61
CA SER A 331 5.68 -17.91 -23.56
C SER A 331 4.87 -18.87 -24.44
N ARG A 332 5.52 -19.89 -25.00
CA ARG A 332 4.87 -20.96 -25.79
C ARG A 332 3.86 -21.75 -24.96
N SER A 333 4.24 -22.21 -23.77
CA SER A 333 3.38 -23.01 -22.90
C SER A 333 2.07 -22.27 -22.53
N LEU A 334 2.14 -20.97 -22.27
CA LEU A 334 0.95 -20.14 -22.01
C LEU A 334 0.05 -20.00 -23.25
N ALA A 335 0.64 -19.77 -24.43
CA ALA A 335 -0.12 -19.71 -25.68
C ALA A 335 -0.77 -21.06 -26.05
N GLU A 336 -0.08 -22.18 -25.79
CA GLU A 336 -0.64 -23.52 -25.97
C GLU A 336 -1.82 -23.79 -25.04
N SER A 337 -1.73 -23.35 -23.78
CA SER A 337 -2.81 -23.47 -22.80
C SER A 337 -4.05 -22.67 -23.20
N ALA A 338 -3.88 -21.59 -23.97
CA ALA A 338 -4.99 -20.79 -24.50
C ALA A 338 -5.67 -21.39 -25.75
N ARG A 339 -5.15 -22.47 -26.36
CA ARG A 339 -5.67 -22.99 -27.66
C ARG A 339 -7.14 -23.43 -27.60
N GLU A 340 -7.57 -24.03 -26.50
CA GLU A 340 -8.94 -24.52 -26.35
C GLU A 340 -9.94 -23.36 -26.21
N ILE A 341 -9.55 -22.30 -25.50
CA ILE A 341 -10.41 -21.14 -25.20
C ILE A 341 -10.35 -20.04 -26.26
N ALA A 342 -9.18 -19.75 -26.82
CA ALA A 342 -8.95 -18.69 -27.82
C ALA A 342 -8.07 -19.18 -28.98
N PRO A 343 -8.57 -20.09 -29.84
CA PRO A 343 -7.76 -20.75 -30.87
C PRO A 343 -7.13 -19.79 -31.87
N LYS A 344 -7.82 -18.69 -32.22
CA LYS A 344 -7.30 -17.70 -33.19
C LYS A 344 -6.13 -16.91 -32.61
N ALA A 345 -6.28 -16.35 -31.41
CA ALA A 345 -5.24 -15.57 -30.75
C ALA A 345 -4.02 -16.45 -30.38
N ALA A 346 -4.28 -17.64 -29.83
CA ALA A 346 -3.24 -18.64 -29.56
C ALA A 346 -2.47 -19.02 -30.83
N ALA A 347 -3.16 -19.27 -31.95
CA ALA A 347 -2.49 -19.59 -33.21
C ALA A 347 -1.62 -18.44 -33.75
N GLN A 348 -2.07 -17.19 -33.60
CA GLN A 348 -1.27 -16.01 -33.98
C GLN A 348 0.00 -15.90 -33.14
N GLN A 349 -0.12 -16.06 -31.81
CA GLN A 349 1.04 -15.99 -30.91
C GLN A 349 2.01 -17.16 -31.13
N LEU A 350 1.51 -18.37 -31.32
CA LEU A 350 2.34 -19.53 -31.66
C LEU A 350 3.04 -19.36 -33.01
N LYS A 351 2.37 -18.77 -34.02
CA LYS A 351 2.99 -18.45 -35.31
C LYS A 351 4.17 -17.49 -35.15
N LEU A 352 4.07 -16.49 -34.27
CA LEU A 352 5.17 -15.57 -33.97
C LEU A 352 6.34 -16.30 -33.32
N LEU A 353 6.08 -17.15 -32.31
CA LEU A 353 7.11 -17.95 -31.66
C LEU A 353 7.79 -18.93 -32.63
N ASP A 354 7.03 -19.56 -33.53
CA ASP A 354 7.57 -20.41 -34.60
C ASP A 354 8.43 -19.61 -35.60
N THR A 355 8.11 -18.32 -35.80
CA THR A 355 8.92 -17.41 -36.63
C THR A 355 10.27 -17.14 -35.98
N VAL A 356 10.28 -16.87 -34.67
CA VAL A 356 11.50 -16.66 -33.87
C VAL A 356 12.38 -17.91 -33.90
N ASP A 357 11.80 -19.09 -33.65
CA ASP A 357 12.53 -20.36 -33.69
C ASP A 357 13.16 -20.62 -35.06
N LEU A 358 12.40 -20.39 -36.14
CA LEU A 358 12.89 -20.63 -37.50
C LEU A 358 13.94 -19.60 -37.93
N ALA A 359 13.79 -18.33 -37.53
CA ALA A 359 14.80 -17.30 -37.76
C ALA A 359 16.11 -17.65 -37.02
N ARG A 360 16.02 -18.13 -35.79
CA ARG A 360 17.17 -18.64 -35.03
C ARG A 360 17.81 -19.84 -35.71
N GLU A 361 17.03 -20.83 -36.17
CA GLU A 361 17.57 -21.99 -36.91
C GLU A 361 18.32 -21.58 -38.18
N LEU A 362 17.96 -20.44 -38.77
CA LEU A 362 18.63 -19.82 -39.91
C LEU A 362 19.78 -18.88 -39.49
N GLY A 363 20.15 -18.84 -38.21
CA GLY A 363 21.29 -18.08 -37.70
C GLY A 363 21.04 -16.60 -37.45
N SER A 364 19.77 -16.17 -37.36
CA SER A 364 19.44 -14.81 -36.92
C SER A 364 19.77 -14.60 -35.45
N THR A 365 20.36 -13.46 -35.13
CA THR A 365 20.55 -12.98 -33.75
C THR A 365 19.58 -11.86 -33.38
N ALA A 366 18.57 -11.58 -34.22
CA ALA A 366 17.59 -10.55 -33.97
C ALA A 366 16.77 -10.88 -32.71
N LEU A 367 16.49 -9.88 -31.88
CA LEU A 367 15.68 -10.05 -30.69
C LEU A 367 14.24 -10.44 -31.08
N PRO A 368 13.54 -11.29 -30.30
CA PRO A 368 12.16 -11.67 -30.61
C PRO A 368 11.21 -10.48 -30.79
N VAL A 369 11.39 -9.40 -30.01
CA VAL A 369 10.63 -8.16 -30.19
C VAL A 369 10.90 -7.48 -31.53
N THR A 370 12.15 -7.49 -32.00
CA THR A 370 12.51 -6.95 -33.32
C THR A 370 11.87 -7.76 -34.44
N ILE A 371 11.85 -9.10 -34.30
CA ILE A 371 11.19 -9.99 -35.27
C ILE A 371 9.68 -9.74 -35.32
N LYS A 372 9.02 -9.51 -34.18
CA LYS A 372 7.57 -9.18 -34.11
C LYS A 372 7.20 -7.95 -34.93
N PHE A 373 8.05 -6.93 -34.94
CA PHE A 373 7.81 -5.65 -35.61
C PHE A 373 8.58 -5.47 -36.92
N ALA A 374 9.27 -6.51 -37.39
CA ALA A 374 10.05 -6.43 -38.63
C ALA A 374 9.14 -6.35 -39.85
N GLU A 375 9.60 -5.63 -40.89
CA GLU A 375 8.94 -5.66 -42.19
C GLU A 375 9.18 -7.06 -42.83
N PRO A 376 8.10 -7.81 -43.16
CA PRO A 376 8.20 -9.21 -43.59
C PRO A 376 9.17 -9.47 -44.75
N TYR A 377 9.19 -8.61 -45.77
CA TYR A 377 10.04 -8.81 -46.94
C TYR A 377 11.51 -8.53 -46.64
N ALA A 378 11.82 -7.38 -46.03
CA ALA A 378 13.16 -6.94 -45.68
C ALA A 378 13.83 -7.92 -44.70
N PHE A 379 13.07 -8.39 -43.70
CA PHE A 379 13.58 -9.38 -42.75
C PHE A 379 13.89 -10.72 -43.44
N LEU A 380 13.01 -11.19 -44.32
CA LEU A 380 13.28 -12.40 -45.12
C LEU A 380 14.53 -12.25 -45.99
N GLU A 381 14.68 -11.10 -46.66
CA GLU A 381 15.85 -10.80 -47.50
C GLU A 381 17.16 -10.81 -46.69
N GLU A 382 17.16 -10.21 -45.50
CA GLU A 382 18.29 -10.23 -44.58
C GLU A 382 18.66 -11.66 -44.21
N ILE A 383 17.69 -12.47 -43.78
CA ILE A 383 17.91 -13.86 -43.37
C ILE A 383 18.46 -14.70 -44.52
N VAL A 384 17.96 -14.53 -45.75
CA VAL A 384 18.44 -15.31 -46.91
C VAL A 384 19.91 -15.02 -47.22
N LYS A 385 20.37 -13.79 -47.00
CA LYS A 385 21.76 -13.37 -47.22
C LYS A 385 22.72 -13.88 -46.12
N LEU A 386 22.22 -14.21 -44.94
CA LEU A 386 23.06 -14.72 -43.84
C LEU A 386 23.61 -16.12 -44.14
N ASN A 387 24.90 -16.33 -43.86
CA ASN A 387 25.57 -17.64 -43.72
C ASN A 387 25.23 -18.70 -44.80
N GLY A 388 25.00 -18.28 -46.05
CA GLY A 388 24.65 -19.21 -47.14
C GLY A 388 23.26 -19.83 -47.03
N ASN A 389 22.33 -19.21 -46.29
CA ASN A 389 20.94 -19.65 -46.13
C ASN A 389 20.18 -19.78 -47.44
N TYR A 390 20.62 -19.13 -48.52
CA TYR A 390 20.10 -19.37 -49.86
C TYR A 390 20.11 -20.85 -50.25
N ARG A 391 21.00 -21.69 -49.69
CA ARG A 391 21.01 -23.15 -49.92
C ARG A 391 19.86 -23.89 -49.23
N GLN A 392 19.21 -23.26 -48.27
CA GLN A 392 18.12 -23.79 -47.45
C GLN A 392 16.73 -23.30 -47.90
N GLY A 393 16.49 -23.20 -49.22
CA GLY A 393 15.29 -22.56 -49.78
C GLY A 393 13.93 -23.05 -49.24
N LYS A 394 13.84 -24.33 -48.81
CA LYS A 394 12.64 -24.85 -48.12
C LYS A 394 12.38 -24.18 -46.77
N LYS A 395 13.42 -23.94 -45.97
CA LYS A 395 13.31 -23.25 -44.68
C LYS A 395 13.00 -21.77 -44.90
N CYS A 396 13.64 -21.12 -45.88
CA CYS A 396 13.35 -19.73 -46.25
C CYS A 396 11.89 -19.57 -46.73
N ALA A 397 11.37 -20.51 -47.52
CA ALA A 397 9.96 -20.52 -47.91
C ALA A 397 9.01 -20.72 -46.73
N LYS A 398 9.35 -21.60 -45.77
CA LYS A 398 8.58 -21.77 -44.53
C LYS A 398 8.59 -20.47 -43.70
N LEU A 399 9.73 -19.78 -43.62
CA LEU A 399 9.84 -18.49 -42.93
C LEU A 399 8.97 -17.42 -43.61
N ALA A 400 8.98 -17.34 -44.94
CA ALA A 400 8.14 -16.42 -45.70
C ALA A 400 6.64 -16.62 -45.44
N VAL A 401 6.20 -17.89 -45.30
CA VAL A 401 4.81 -18.23 -44.92
C VAL A 401 4.49 -17.73 -43.51
N LEU A 402 5.42 -17.91 -42.57
CA LEU A 402 5.23 -17.48 -41.18
C LEU A 402 5.20 -15.94 -41.06
N LEU A 403 6.05 -15.24 -41.80
CA LEU A 403 6.07 -13.78 -41.87
C LEU A 403 4.85 -13.19 -42.59
N GLY A 404 4.14 -13.99 -43.38
CA GLY A 404 2.96 -13.53 -44.14
C GLY A 404 3.32 -12.71 -45.38
N VAL A 405 4.47 -12.97 -46.00
CA VAL A 405 4.92 -12.33 -47.23
C VAL A 405 3.98 -12.70 -48.39
N GLU A 406 3.72 -11.75 -49.29
CA GLU A 406 2.95 -12.01 -50.52
C GLU A 406 3.67 -13.03 -51.41
N THR A 407 2.94 -14.06 -51.86
CA THR A 407 3.48 -15.17 -52.67
C THR A 407 4.73 -15.84 -52.03
N PRO A 408 4.62 -16.32 -50.78
CA PRO A 408 5.77 -16.54 -49.88
C PRO A 408 6.82 -17.51 -50.43
N VAL A 409 6.38 -18.58 -51.09
CA VAL A 409 7.28 -19.57 -51.69
C VAL A 409 8.04 -18.97 -52.88
N ALA A 410 7.37 -18.25 -53.77
CA ALA A 410 8.00 -17.65 -54.94
C ALA A 410 9.01 -16.57 -54.51
N THR A 411 8.61 -15.70 -53.58
CA THR A 411 9.46 -14.64 -53.04
C THR A 411 10.71 -15.18 -52.35
N ALA A 412 10.57 -16.19 -51.49
CA ALA A 412 11.73 -16.80 -50.83
C ALA A 412 12.69 -17.44 -51.84
N LEU A 413 12.18 -18.17 -52.84
CA LEU A 413 13.02 -18.81 -53.86
C LEU A 413 13.70 -17.79 -54.77
N SER A 414 13.03 -16.69 -55.13
CA SER A 414 13.62 -15.59 -55.88
C SER A 414 14.75 -14.92 -55.09
N LEU A 415 14.56 -14.63 -53.80
CA LEU A 415 15.61 -14.10 -52.93
C LEU A 415 16.80 -15.08 -52.81
N CYS A 416 16.52 -16.38 -52.71
CA CYS A 416 17.56 -17.41 -52.69
C CYS A 416 18.32 -17.48 -54.02
N ALA A 417 17.65 -17.32 -55.16
CA ALA A 417 18.28 -17.26 -56.48
C ALA A 417 19.20 -16.04 -56.60
N LEU A 418 18.74 -14.85 -56.20
CA LEU A 418 19.56 -13.64 -56.18
C LEU A 418 20.78 -13.79 -55.27
N SER A 419 20.62 -14.37 -54.08
CA SER A 419 21.75 -14.60 -53.18
C SER A 419 22.72 -15.67 -53.71
N ALA A 420 22.22 -16.71 -54.40
CA ALA A 420 23.05 -17.70 -55.09
C ALA A 420 23.85 -17.07 -56.25
N LEU A 421 23.25 -16.14 -56.99
CA LEU A 421 23.92 -15.37 -58.05
C LEU A 421 25.08 -14.54 -57.47
N ILE A 422 24.83 -13.80 -56.39
CA ILE A 422 25.86 -13.01 -55.68
C ILE A 422 26.99 -13.91 -55.15
N ALA A 423 26.66 -15.11 -54.70
CA ALA A 423 27.63 -16.09 -54.21
C ALA A 423 28.31 -16.92 -55.32
N HIS A 424 28.01 -16.67 -56.59
CA HIS A 424 28.48 -17.44 -57.75
C HIS A 424 28.19 -18.96 -57.65
N ASP A 425 27.07 -19.35 -57.03
CA ASP A 425 26.64 -20.75 -56.86
C ASP A 425 25.65 -21.16 -57.97
N GLU A 426 26.18 -21.46 -59.16
CA GLU A 426 25.41 -21.80 -60.36
C GLU A 426 24.47 -22.99 -60.16
N ARG A 427 24.85 -23.95 -59.30
CA ARG A 427 24.06 -25.15 -59.02
C ARG A 427 22.74 -24.80 -58.34
N TYR A 428 22.78 -23.93 -57.32
CA TYR A 428 21.57 -23.50 -56.62
C TYR A 428 20.79 -22.44 -57.40
N LEU A 429 21.48 -21.55 -58.12
CA LEU A 429 20.84 -20.59 -59.01
C LEU A 429 19.97 -21.30 -60.06
N GLY A 430 20.56 -22.25 -60.81
CA GLY A 430 19.84 -23.03 -61.80
C GLY A 430 18.65 -23.79 -61.20
N LYS A 431 18.84 -24.42 -60.04
CA LYS A 431 17.76 -25.12 -59.33
C LYS A 431 16.59 -24.19 -59.00
N TYR A 432 16.84 -23.02 -58.43
CA TYR A 432 15.77 -22.12 -58.02
C TYR A 432 15.07 -21.45 -59.19
N ILE A 433 15.79 -21.09 -60.26
CA ILE A 433 15.16 -20.57 -61.49
C ILE A 433 14.17 -21.60 -62.06
N HIS A 434 14.58 -22.88 -62.16
CA HIS A 434 13.69 -23.94 -62.63
C HIS A 434 12.48 -24.15 -61.72
N GLU A 435 12.68 -24.13 -60.39
CA GLU A 435 11.58 -24.28 -59.42
C GLU A 435 10.60 -23.09 -59.44
N VAL A 436 11.10 -21.87 -59.60
CA VAL A 436 10.28 -20.65 -59.70
C VAL A 436 9.48 -20.66 -61.00
N ILE A 437 10.10 -20.96 -62.14
CA ILE A 437 9.41 -21.08 -63.45
C ILE A 437 8.36 -22.20 -63.44
N ALA A 438 8.60 -23.27 -62.69
CA ALA A 438 7.65 -24.38 -62.58
C ALA A 438 6.45 -24.08 -61.66
N LYS A 439 6.65 -23.30 -60.59
CA LYS A 439 5.65 -23.11 -59.52
C LYS A 439 4.97 -21.73 -59.52
N ALA A 440 5.49 -20.75 -60.25
CA ALA A 440 5.13 -19.34 -60.14
C ALA A 440 4.99 -18.63 -61.50
N ARG A 441 4.54 -19.36 -62.54
CA ARG A 441 4.25 -18.72 -63.85
C ARG A 441 3.25 -17.57 -63.62
N ASP A 442 3.57 -16.42 -64.20
CA ASP A 442 2.77 -15.17 -64.16
C ASP A 442 2.81 -14.35 -62.86
N LEU A 443 3.75 -14.62 -61.92
CA LEU A 443 3.93 -13.77 -60.74
C LEU A 443 4.92 -12.61 -60.99
N PRO A 444 4.62 -11.37 -60.55
CA PRO A 444 5.50 -10.19 -60.71
C PRO A 444 6.92 -10.40 -60.17
N VAL A 445 7.05 -11.16 -59.08
CA VAL A 445 8.33 -11.46 -58.42
C VAL A 445 9.27 -12.28 -59.33
N VAL A 446 8.73 -13.03 -60.29
CA VAL A 446 9.53 -13.77 -61.28
C VAL A 446 10.06 -12.85 -62.37
N HIS A 447 9.25 -11.87 -62.80
CA HIS A 447 9.67 -10.85 -63.76
C HIS A 447 10.80 -9.98 -63.19
N GLU A 448 10.69 -9.55 -61.93
CA GLU A 448 11.74 -8.78 -61.27
C GLU A 448 13.03 -9.59 -61.09
N LEU A 449 12.93 -10.87 -60.74
CA LEU A 449 14.07 -11.78 -60.68
C LEU A 449 14.80 -11.87 -62.03
N CYS A 450 14.06 -12.05 -63.13
CA CYS A 450 14.62 -12.13 -64.48
C CYS A 450 15.26 -10.82 -64.96
N ILE A 451 14.85 -9.66 -64.44
CA ILE A 451 15.48 -8.36 -64.77
C ILE A 451 16.79 -8.18 -64.00
N ARG A 452 16.89 -8.72 -62.78
CA ARG A 452 18.06 -8.55 -61.90
C ARG A 452 19.20 -9.55 -62.17
N ILE A 453 18.89 -10.73 -62.73
CA ILE A 453 19.86 -11.71 -63.25
C ILE A 453 20.35 -11.23 -64.61
#